data_AF-A0AAN8X129-F1
#
_entry.id   AF-A0AAN8X129-F1
#
_cell.length_a   1.000
_cell.length_b   1.000
_cell.length_c   1.000
_cell.angle_alpha   90.00
_cell.angle_beta   90.00
_cell.angle_gamma   90.00
#
_symmetry.space_group_name_H-M   'P 1'
#
loop_
_entity.id
_entity.type
_entity.pdbx_description
1 polymer ?
#
loop_
_entity_poly.entity_id
_entity_poly.type
_entity_poly.pdbx_seq_one_letter_code
_entity_poly.pdbx_strand_id
1 'polypeptide(L)'
;MRQTRTACVIVQVCNGLPQLTVPLPSRRDLCRFTLRPVTHTVQDFINQLRHEDHGIDRVLLRTTDGVRISTSDSIESLLMNDFDLIINDVTYRVVVPDGQKLTL
;
A
#
# COMPACT_ATOMS: atom_id res chain seq x y z
N MET A 1 8.45 21.52 20.92
CA MET A 1 7.83 21.33 19.59
C MET A 1 7.98 19.87 19.23
N ARG A 2 6.89 19.07 19.32
CA ARG A 2 6.97 17.62 19.03
C ARG A 2 6.91 17.44 17.52
N GLN A 3 8.01 17.01 16.91
CA GLN A 3 8.01 16.48 15.55
C GLN A 3 7.14 15.22 15.54
N THR A 4 5.90 15.34 15.12
CA THR A 4 5.11 14.20 14.66
C THR A 4 5.79 13.69 13.39
N ARG A 5 6.53 12.59 13.49
CA ARG A 5 6.94 11.83 12.30
C ARG A 5 5.65 11.47 11.56
N THR A 6 5.41 12.11 10.41
CA THR A 6 4.38 11.69 9.47
C THR A 6 4.64 10.22 9.16
N ALA A 7 3.77 9.32 9.63
CA ALA A 7 3.92 7.89 9.38
C ALA A 7 3.87 7.69 7.85
N CYS A 8 4.94 7.17 7.25
CA CYS A 8 5.00 6.91 5.82
C CYS A 8 4.89 5.41 5.56
N VAL A 9 4.28 5.06 4.42
CA VAL A 9 4.25 3.70 3.91
C VAL A 9 5.56 3.45 3.16
N ILE A 10 6.21 2.32 3.44
CA ILE A 10 7.49 1.96 2.84
C ILE A 10 7.30 0.74 1.95
N VAL A 11 7.87 0.77 0.76
CA VAL A 11 7.89 -0.36 -0.17
C VAL A 11 9.32 -0.89 -0.30
N GLN A 12 9.52 -2.19 -0.12
CA GLN A 12 10.82 -2.86 -0.25
C GLN A 12 10.66 -4.15 -1.06
N VAL A 13 11.73 -4.61 -1.71
CA VAL A 13 11.78 -5.97 -2.25
C VAL A 13 12.61 -6.82 -1.31
N CYS A 14 12.03 -7.91 -0.85
CA CYS A 14 12.71 -8.92 -0.05
C CYS A 14 12.46 -10.29 -0.68
N ASN A 15 13.53 -11.03 -0.99
CA ASN A 15 13.48 -12.35 -1.63
C ASN A 15 12.65 -12.36 -2.93
N GLY A 16 12.76 -11.29 -3.72
CA GLY A 16 12.04 -11.14 -4.99
C GLY A 16 10.55 -10.79 -4.86
N LEU A 17 10.05 -10.55 -3.65
CA LEU A 17 8.66 -10.16 -3.41
C LEU A 17 8.57 -8.73 -2.85
N PRO A 18 7.62 -7.91 -3.33
CA PRO A 18 7.32 -6.61 -2.73
C PRO A 18 6.74 -6.78 -1.32
N GLN A 19 7.24 -5.97 -0.40
CA GLN A 19 6.79 -5.85 0.97
C GLN A 19 6.38 -4.41 1.24
N LEU A 20 5.11 -4.21 1.62
CA LEU A 20 4.59 -2.91 2.02
C LEU A 20 4.53 -2.86 3.54
N THR A 21 5.19 -1.86 4.14
CA THR A 21 5.09 -1.58 5.56
C THR A 21 4.11 -0.43 5.77
N VAL A 22 3.00 -0.69 6.43
CA VAL A 22 1.85 0.22 6.57
C VAL A 22 1.55 0.48 8.05
N PRO A 23 1.40 1.74 8.48
CA PRO A 23 0.89 2.07 9.81
C PRO A 23 -0.61 1.77 9.89
N LEU A 24 -1.00 0.86 10.79
CA LEU A 24 -2.40 0.48 10.97
C LEU A 24 -3.09 1.30 12.09
N PRO A 25 -4.36 1.71 11.91
CA PRO A 25 -5.02 2.69 12.76
C PRO A 25 -5.23 2.24 14.22
N SER A 26 -5.55 0.97 14.46
CA SER A 26 -5.99 0.51 15.79
C SER A 26 -4.83 0.33 16.75
N ARG A 27 -3.69 -0.18 16.27
CA ARG A 27 -2.54 -0.54 17.13
C ARG A 27 -1.41 0.48 17.09
N ARG A 28 -1.43 1.44 16.17
CA ARG A 28 -0.31 2.38 15.89
C ARG A 28 1.03 1.69 15.60
N ASP A 29 0.98 0.41 15.29
CA ASP A 29 2.13 -0.39 14.89
C ASP A 29 2.27 -0.39 13.36
N LEU A 30 3.50 -0.59 12.92
CA LEU A 30 3.83 -0.82 11.52
C LEU A 30 3.64 -2.30 11.21
N CYS A 31 2.70 -2.64 10.34
CA CYS A 31 2.53 -4.00 9.86
C CYS A 31 3.10 -4.16 8.45
N ARG A 32 3.61 -5.36 8.16
CA ARG A 32 4.27 -5.67 6.89
C ARG A 32 3.47 -6.69 6.10
N PHE A 33 3.18 -6.35 4.85
CA PHE A 33 2.42 -7.16 3.92
C PHE A 33 3.31 -7.60 2.78
N THR A 34 3.51 -8.92 2.62
CA THR A 34 4.23 -9.48 1.47
C THR A 34 3.24 -9.77 0.36
N LEU A 35 3.44 -9.18 -0.81
CA LEU A 35 2.54 -9.30 -1.95
C LEU A 35 3.18 -10.11 -3.07
N ARG A 36 2.35 -10.78 -3.88
CA ARG A 36 2.77 -11.55 -5.05
C ARG A 36 2.35 -10.77 -6.30
N PRO A 37 3.28 -10.16 -7.06
CA PRO A 37 2.94 -9.25 -8.16
C PRO A 37 1.96 -9.83 -9.18
N VAL A 38 2.17 -11.10 -9.56
CA VAL A 38 1.43 -11.78 -10.62
C VAL A 38 0.09 -12.35 -10.13
N THR A 39 0.05 -12.92 -8.92
CA THR A 39 -1.12 -13.68 -8.44
C THR A 39 -2.03 -12.91 -7.50
N HIS A 40 -1.54 -11.81 -6.89
CA HIS A 40 -2.38 -10.95 -6.07
C HIS A 40 -2.90 -9.77 -6.87
N THR A 41 -4.09 -9.35 -6.49
CA THR A 41 -4.75 -8.12 -6.92
C THR A 41 -4.72 -7.07 -5.83
N VAL A 42 -5.10 -5.83 -6.17
CA VAL A 42 -5.38 -4.76 -5.20
C VAL A 42 -6.41 -5.22 -4.16
N GLN A 43 -7.43 -5.99 -4.55
CA GLN A 43 -8.42 -6.54 -3.62
C GLN A 43 -7.80 -7.44 -2.57
N ASP A 44 -6.84 -8.29 -2.94
CA ASP A 44 -6.16 -9.18 -2.01
C ASP A 44 -5.37 -8.39 -0.96
N PHE A 45 -4.69 -7.32 -1.37
CA PHE A 45 -4.00 -6.44 -0.44
C PHE A 45 -4.97 -5.72 0.52
N ILE A 46 -6.10 -5.21 0.02
CA ILE A 46 -7.15 -4.61 0.85
C ILE A 46 -7.69 -5.62 1.88
N ASN A 47 -7.91 -6.86 1.44
CA ASN A 47 -8.39 -7.92 2.32
C ASN A 47 -7.37 -8.25 3.42
N GLN A 48 -6.08 -8.31 3.08
CA GLN A 48 -5.02 -8.50 4.08
C GLN A 48 -4.99 -7.37 5.12
N LEU A 49 -5.10 -6.10 4.69
CA LEU A 49 -5.16 -4.95 5.60
C LEU A 49 -6.32 -5.08 6.59
N ARG A 50 -7.53 -5.36 6.09
CA ARG A 50 -8.76 -5.49 6.90
C ARG A 50 -8.76 -6.72 7.81
N HIS A 51 -8.10 -7.79 7.37
CA HIS A 51 -7.94 -8.99 8.18
C HIS A 51 -7.02 -8.71 9.38
N GLU A 52 -5.96 -7.94 9.17
CA GLU A 52 -4.98 -7.61 10.20
C GLU A 52 -5.49 -6.55 11.19
N ASP A 53 -6.25 -5.56 10.72
CA ASP A 53 -6.80 -4.49 11.56
C ASP A 53 -8.30 -4.27 11.30
N HIS A 54 -9.11 -4.69 12.28
CA HIS A 54 -10.58 -4.55 12.26
C HIS A 54 -11.09 -3.12 12.48
N GLY A 55 -10.23 -2.16 12.85
CA GLY A 55 -10.56 -0.73 12.88
C GLY A 55 -10.45 -0.05 11.52
N ILE A 56 -10.15 -0.81 10.46
CA ILE A 56 -10.18 -0.33 9.08
C ILE A 56 -11.59 -0.46 8.51
N ASP A 57 -12.31 0.65 8.45
CA ASP A 57 -13.62 0.74 7.81
C ASP A 57 -13.47 0.88 6.29
N ARG A 58 -12.58 1.78 5.86
CA ARG A 58 -12.41 2.14 4.46
C ARG A 58 -10.96 1.97 4.01
N VAL A 59 -10.77 1.30 2.87
CA VAL A 59 -9.52 1.32 2.12
C VAL A 59 -9.80 1.74 0.68
N LEU A 60 -8.99 2.64 0.16
CA LEU A 60 -9.04 3.09 -1.22
C LEU A 60 -7.62 3.29 -1.75
N LEU A 61 -7.38 2.86 -2.98
CA LEU A 61 -6.17 3.18 -3.71
C LEU A 61 -6.52 4.09 -4.89
N ARG A 62 -5.69 5.10 -5.13
CA ARG A 62 -5.82 6.00 -6.27
C ARG A 62 -4.45 6.38 -6.83
N THR A 63 -4.40 6.72 -8.11
CA THR A 63 -3.21 7.28 -8.74
C THR A 63 -2.84 8.62 -8.10
N THR A 64 -1.63 9.11 -8.36
CA THR A 64 -1.20 10.41 -7.83
C THR A 64 -2.07 11.58 -8.28
N ASP A 65 -2.73 11.43 -9.43
CA ASP A 65 -3.65 12.41 -10.03
C ASP A 65 -5.09 12.28 -9.52
N GLY A 66 -5.34 11.34 -8.60
CA GLY A 66 -6.63 11.18 -7.93
C GLY A 66 -7.60 10.19 -8.58
N VAL A 67 -7.18 9.47 -9.62
CA VAL A 67 -8.02 8.47 -10.29
C VAL A 67 -8.06 7.19 -9.46
N ARG A 68 -9.25 6.66 -9.18
CA ARG A 68 -9.40 5.41 -8.42
C ARG A 68 -8.78 4.24 -9.18
N ILE A 69 -7.94 3.47 -8.48
CA ILE A 69 -7.34 2.23 -9.00
C ILE A 69 -8.35 1.09 -8.82
N SER A 70 -8.44 0.19 -9.81
CA SER A 70 -9.40 -0.91 -9.77
C SER A 70 -8.96 -1.94 -8.75
N THR A 71 -9.92 -2.56 -8.05
CA THR A 71 -9.62 -3.65 -7.12
C THR A 71 -9.15 -4.92 -7.84
N SER A 72 -9.47 -5.06 -9.13
CA SER A 72 -9.01 -6.15 -9.99
C SER A 72 -7.60 -5.99 -10.53
N ASP A 73 -6.99 -4.80 -10.41
CA ASP A 73 -5.64 -4.57 -10.93
C ASP A 73 -4.64 -5.46 -10.20
N SER A 74 -3.66 -5.99 -10.93
CA SER A 74 -2.58 -6.78 -10.34
C SER A 74 -1.70 -5.91 -9.45
N ILE A 75 -1.07 -6.53 -8.45
CA ILE A 75 -0.06 -5.82 -7.64
C ILE A 75 1.13 -5.37 -8.51
N GLU A 76 1.47 -6.14 -9.54
CA GLU A 76 2.47 -5.73 -10.53
C GLU A 76 2.13 -4.38 -11.18
N SER A 77 0.90 -4.22 -11.70
CA SER A 77 0.45 -2.98 -12.32
C SER A 77 0.40 -1.82 -11.33
N LEU A 78 -0.07 -2.08 -10.10
CA LEU A 78 -0.08 -1.09 -9.02
C LEU A 78 1.32 -0.53 -8.73
N LEU A 79 2.35 -1.38 -8.74
CA LEU A 79 3.72 -1.02 -8.41
C LEU A 79 4.49 -0.39 -9.59
N MET A 80 3.86 -0.18 -10.75
CA MET A 80 4.50 0.55 -11.85
C MET A 80 4.62 2.05 -11.57
N ASN A 81 3.75 2.59 -10.71
CA ASN A 81 3.69 4.02 -10.41
C ASN A 81 3.52 4.26 -8.92
N ASP A 82 3.87 5.47 -8.50
CA ASP A 82 3.49 5.94 -7.17
C ASP A 82 1.97 6.04 -7.06
N PHE A 83 1.43 5.85 -5.87
CA PHE A 83 -0.02 5.88 -5.63
C PHE A 83 -0.35 6.39 -4.24
N ASP A 84 -1.61 6.73 -4.00
CA ASP A 84 -2.11 7.04 -2.67
C ASP A 84 -2.85 5.84 -2.09
N LEU A 85 -2.42 5.40 -0.91
CA LEU A 85 -3.16 4.46 -0.08
C LEU A 85 -3.95 5.25 0.96
N ILE A 86 -5.26 5.13 0.94
CA ILE A 86 -6.16 5.81 1.87
C ILE A 86 -6.75 4.77 2.80
N ILE A 87 -6.51 4.91 4.10
CA ILE A 87 -7.07 4.06 5.15
C ILE A 87 -7.88 4.98 6.07
N ASN A 88 -9.18 4.71 6.15
CA ASN A 88 -10.18 5.57 6.78
C ASN A 88 -10.05 7.00 6.23
N ASP A 89 -9.64 7.96 7.05
CA ASP A 89 -9.47 9.38 6.69
C ASP A 89 -8.01 9.81 6.54
N VAL A 90 -7.07 8.86 6.57
CA VAL A 90 -5.63 9.11 6.41
C VAL A 90 -5.19 8.72 5.02
N THR A 91 -4.53 9.66 4.33
CA THR A 91 -3.91 9.41 3.02
C THR A 91 -2.40 9.23 3.19
N TYR A 92 -1.88 8.12 2.68
CA TYR A 92 -0.46 7.84 2.60
C TYR A 92 -0.01 7.88 1.15
N ARG A 93 0.91 8.78 0.82
CA ARG A 93 1.62 8.74 -0.47
C ARG A 93 2.60 7.57 -0.43
N VAL A 94 2.42 6.61 -1.33
CA VAL A 94 3.30 5.45 -1.50
C VAL A 94 4.23 5.74 -2.67
N VAL A 95 5.51 5.92 -2.37
CA VAL A 95 6.56 6.07 -3.39
C VAL A 95 7.10 4.69 -3.69
N VAL A 96 6.96 4.25 -4.95
CA VAL A 96 7.47 2.95 -5.37
C VAL A 96 8.92 3.12 -5.84
N PRO A 97 9.89 2.38 -5.26
CA PRO A 97 11.28 2.47 -5.69
C PRO A 97 11.47 2.13 -7.17
N ASP A 98 12.35 2.85 -7.86
CA ASP A 98 12.52 2.71 -9.32
C ASP A 98 12.91 1.29 -9.77
N GLY A 99 13.61 0.53 -8.92
CA GLY A 99 13.94 -0.89 -9.18
C GLY A 99 12.74 -1.85 -9.12
N GLN A 100 11.54 -1.35 -8.79
CA GLN A 100 10.28 -2.10 -8.77
C GLN A 100 9.32 -1.68 -9.87
N LYS A 101 9.57 -0.55 -10.53
CA LYS A 101 8.78 -0.08 -11.67
C LYS A 101 9.25 -0.85 -12.90
N LEU A 102 8.42 -1.76 -13.41
CA LEU A 102 8.75 -2.46 -14.65
C LEU A 102 8.93 -1.42 -15.77
N THR A 103 10.14 -1.34 -16.30
CA THR A 103 10.41 -0.64 -17.55
C THR A 103 10.01 -1.58 -18.68
N LEU A 104 8.82 -1.38 -19.25
CA LEU A 104 8.47 -1.98 -20.54
C LEU A 104 8.96 -1.08 -21.67
#